data_AF-A0A7Z9A3L8-F1
#
_entry.id   AF-A0A7Z9A3L8-F1
#
_cell.length_a   1.000
_cell.length_b   1.000
_cell.length_c   1.000
_cell.angle_alpha   90.00
_cell.angle_beta   90.00
_cell.angle_gamma   90.00
#
_symmetry.space_group_name_H-M   'P 1'
#
loop_
_entity.id
_entity.type
_entity.pdbx_description
1 polymer ?
#
loop_
_entity_poly.entity_id
_entity_poly.type
_entity_poly.pdbx_seq_one_letter_code
_entity_poly.pdbx_strand_id
1 'polypeptide(L)'
;MQEIHPNGRYTYIYTGSDSYEPLAQVRDWTNEDGENRQQTHYFHCDQIGIPREMTDKDGNLLWFGNYTGWGRLKEGTKVTDSAYQPFRLQNQYADREAGLHDNFFRYYESDTGRFVN
;
A
#
# COMPACT_ATOMS: atom_id res chain seq x y z
N MET A 1 -0.88 -10.96 5.47
CA MET A 1 -0.65 -9.96 6.53
C MET A 1 -1.98 -9.34 6.90
N GLN A 2 -2.17 -8.88 8.13
CA GLN A 2 -3.40 -8.24 8.57
C GLN A 2 -3.09 -7.04 9.47
N GLU A 3 -3.81 -5.93 9.25
CA GLU A 3 -3.77 -4.73 10.10
C GLU A 3 -5.12 -4.49 10.74
N ILE A 4 -5.11 -4.16 12.02
CA ILE A 4 -6.33 -3.86 12.79
C ILE A 4 -6.29 -2.39 13.17
N HIS A 5 -7.31 -1.65 12.74
CA HIS A 5 -7.53 -0.24 13.06
C HIS A 5 -8.81 -0.12 13.91
N PRO A 6 -9.00 0.99 14.65
CA PRO A 6 -10.22 1.20 15.43
C PRO A 6 -11.50 1.18 14.58
N ASN A 7 -11.39 1.54 13.29
CA ASN A 7 -12.50 1.69 12.36
C ASN A 7 -12.62 0.53 11.35
N GLY A 8 -11.93 -0.58 11.58
CA GLY A 8 -11.96 -1.73 10.68
C GLY A 8 -10.61 -2.45 10.57
N ARG A 9 -10.53 -3.36 9.61
CA ARG A 9 -9.37 -4.21 9.40
C ARG A 9 -9.02 -4.26 7.92
N TYR A 10 -7.72 -4.32 7.63
CA TYR A 10 -7.20 -4.60 6.30
C TYR A 10 -6.50 -5.96 6.30
N THR A 11 -6.89 -6.82 5.37
CA THR A 11 -6.28 -8.14 5.14
C THR A 11 -5.61 -8.14 3.77
N TYR A 12 -4.34 -8.54 3.72
CA TYR A 12 -3.56 -8.53 2.48
C TYR A 12 -3.30 -9.93 1.96
N ILE A 13 -3.53 -10.09 0.66
CA ILE A 13 -3.31 -11.29 -0.14
C ILE A 13 -2.13 -11.02 -1.06
N TYR A 14 -1.19 -11.97 -1.17
CA TYR A 14 0.04 -11.85 -1.95
C TYR A 14 0.05 -12.84 -3.12
N THR A 15 0.86 -12.57 -4.15
CA THR A 15 0.88 -13.37 -5.40
C THR A 15 1.42 -14.80 -5.23
N GLY A 16 2.15 -15.09 -4.15
CA GLY A 16 2.68 -16.42 -3.85
C GLY A 16 3.15 -16.55 -2.40
N SER A 17 3.45 -17.77 -1.96
CA SER A 17 3.89 -18.07 -0.58
C SER A 17 5.20 -17.38 -0.20
N ASP A 18 6.09 -17.18 -1.18
CA ASP A 18 7.41 -16.57 -1.00
C ASP A 18 7.50 -15.19 -1.69
N SER A 19 6.36 -14.67 -2.17
CA SER A 19 6.27 -13.36 -2.77
C SER A 19 5.70 -12.37 -1.78
N TYR A 20 6.31 -11.20 -1.74
CA TYR A 20 5.80 -10.07 -0.97
C TYR A 20 5.09 -9.03 -1.84
N GLU A 21 4.89 -9.35 -3.13
CA GLU A 21 4.10 -8.53 -4.03
C GLU A 21 2.62 -8.62 -3.63
N PRO A 22 2.01 -7.50 -3.21
CA PRO A 22 0.61 -7.50 -2.80
C PRO A 22 -0.28 -7.67 -4.03
N LEU A 23 -1.24 -8.58 -3.95
CA LEU A 23 -2.24 -8.82 -4.98
C LEU A 23 -3.53 -8.07 -4.68
N ALA A 24 -4.03 -8.22 -3.45
CA ALA A 24 -5.29 -7.63 -3.04
C ALA A 24 -5.30 -7.24 -1.56
N GLN A 25 -6.13 -6.24 -1.24
CA GLN A 25 -6.48 -5.81 0.11
C GLN A 25 -7.97 -5.98 0.30
N VAL A 26 -8.37 -6.65 1.38
CA VAL A 26 -9.77 -6.74 1.82
C VAL A 26 -9.94 -5.85 3.04
N ARG A 27 -10.77 -4.82 2.93
CA ARG A 27 -11.15 -3.91 4.01
C ARG A 27 -12.48 -4.38 4.59
N ASP A 28 -12.47 -4.76 5.86
CA ASP A 28 -13.67 -5.04 6.65
C ASP A 28 -13.94 -3.88 7.61
N TRP A 29 -15.17 -3.39 7.72
CA TRP A 29 -15.56 -2.41 8.74
C TRP A 29 -17.05 -2.48 9.07
N THR A 30 -17.46 -1.86 10.18
CA THR A 30 -18.86 -1.65 10.52
C THR A 30 -19.23 -0.20 10.26
N ASN A 31 -20.33 0.07 9.54
CA ASN A 31 -20.80 1.44 9.29
C ASN A 31 -21.57 2.00 10.49
N GLU A 32 -22.03 3.25 10.38
CA GLU A 32 -22.78 3.94 11.45
C GLU A 32 -24.11 3.24 11.78
N ASP A 33 -24.71 2.53 10.81
CA ASP A 33 -25.94 1.76 10.98
C ASP A 33 -25.72 0.40 11.67
N GLY A 34 -24.48 0.06 12.02
CA GLY A 34 -24.12 -1.23 12.63
C GLY A 34 -24.01 -2.38 11.63
N GLU A 35 -24.04 -2.11 10.33
CA GLU A 35 -23.89 -3.11 9.28
C GLU A 35 -22.42 -3.40 8.99
N ASN A 36 -22.08 -4.68 8.84
CA ASN A 36 -20.76 -5.09 8.38
C ASN A 36 -20.64 -4.87 6.87
N ARG A 37 -19.58 -4.17 6.48
CA ARG A 37 -19.21 -3.87 5.11
C ARG A 37 -17.85 -4.47 4.81
N GLN A 38 -17.69 -4.89 3.56
CA GLN A 38 -16.44 -5.40 3.03
C GLN A 38 -16.18 -4.79 1.65
N GLN A 39 -14.93 -4.44 1.40
CA GLN A 39 -14.50 -3.96 0.09
C GLN A 39 -13.17 -4.59 -0.28
N THR A 40 -13.03 -5.01 -1.53
CA THR A 40 -11.78 -5.55 -2.08
C THR A 40 -11.14 -4.51 -2.99
N HIS A 41 -9.85 -4.30 -2.79
CA HIS A 41 -8.98 -3.48 -3.62
C HIS A 41 -7.90 -4.37 -4.25
N TYR A 42 -7.54 -4.09 -5.49
CA TYR A 42 -6.50 -4.81 -6.24
C TYR A 42 -5.30 -3.91 -6.44
N PHE A 43 -4.10 -4.43 -6.19
CA PHE A 43 -2.86 -3.69 -6.46
C PHE A 43 -2.35 -4.01 -7.86
N HIS A 44 -1.87 -2.98 -8.55
CA HIS A 44 -1.20 -3.10 -9.83
C HIS A 44 0.25 -2.68 -9.64
N CYS A 45 1.15 -3.65 -9.65
CA CYS A 45 2.56 -3.44 -9.39
C CYS A 45 3.37 -3.32 -10.70
N ASP A 46 4.49 -2.59 -10.66
CA ASP A 46 5.47 -2.61 -11.75
C ASP A 46 6.35 -3.88 -11.72
N GLN A 47 7.28 -4.00 -12.68
CA GLN A 47 8.13 -5.19 -12.82
C GLN A 47 9.05 -5.49 -11.61
N ILE A 48 9.23 -4.54 -10.69
CA ILE A 48 10.02 -4.73 -9.46
C ILE A 48 9.12 -4.77 -8.21
N GLY A 49 7.81 -4.89 -8.37
CA GLY A 49 6.83 -5.08 -7.31
C GLY A 49 6.39 -3.80 -6.60
N ILE A 50 6.66 -2.61 -7.15
CA ILE A 50 6.16 -1.35 -6.57
C ILE A 50 4.70 -1.16 -6.98
N PRO A 51 3.76 -0.99 -6.02
CA PRO A 51 2.37 -0.68 -6.36
C PRO A 51 2.28 0.68 -7.07
N ARG A 52 1.85 0.67 -8.32
CA ARG A 52 1.64 1.88 -9.13
C ARG A 52 0.21 2.37 -9.03
N GLU A 53 -0.74 1.45 -8.97
CA GLU A 53 -2.17 1.75 -8.94
C GLU A 53 -2.90 0.79 -7.99
N MET A 54 -4.10 1.23 -7.56
CA MET A 54 -5.03 0.41 -6.82
C MET A 54 -6.44 0.64 -7.36
N THR A 55 -7.18 -0.44 -7.63
CA THR A 55 -8.54 -0.38 -8.16
C THR A 55 -9.54 -1.11 -7.28
N ASP A 56 -10.83 -0.78 -7.42
CA ASP A 56 -11.91 -1.61 -6.87
C ASP A 56 -12.19 -2.86 -7.74
N LYS A 57 -13.20 -3.64 -7.33
CA LYS A 57 -13.67 -4.83 -8.04
C LYS A 57 -14.22 -4.58 -9.44
N ASP A 58 -14.62 -3.35 -9.75
CA ASP A 58 -15.20 -2.97 -11.03
C ASP A 58 -14.12 -2.34 -11.95
N GLY A 59 -12.88 -2.23 -11.46
CA GLY A 59 -11.74 -1.66 -12.19
C GLY A 59 -11.64 -0.14 -12.05
N ASN A 60 -12.42 0.50 -11.18
CA ASN A 60 -12.31 1.94 -10.97
C ASN A 60 -11.05 2.26 -10.17
N LEU A 61 -10.34 3.32 -10.57
CA LEU A 61 -9.13 3.77 -9.91
C LEU A 61 -9.45 4.35 -8.52
N LEU A 62 -8.79 3.83 -7.49
CA LEU A 62 -8.90 4.28 -6.10
C LEU A 62 -7.68 5.08 -5.66
N TRP A 63 -6.49 4.68 -6.14
CA TRP A 63 -5.24 5.33 -5.83
C TRP A 63 -4.20 5.09 -6.93
N PHE A 64 -3.29 6.04 -7.12
CA PHE A 64 -2.10 5.84 -7.94
C PHE A 64 -0.89 6.59 -7.37
N GLY A 65 0.31 6.07 -7.67
CA GLY A 65 1.58 6.56 -7.17
C GLY A 65 2.56 6.89 -8.29
N ASN A 66 3.15 8.07 -8.20
CA ASN A 66 4.28 8.51 -9.00
C ASN A 66 5.57 8.32 -8.21
N TYR A 67 6.52 7.57 -8.76
CA TYR A 67 7.79 7.25 -8.11
C TYR A 67 8.97 7.86 -8.86
N THR A 68 10.05 8.17 -8.13
CA THR A 68 11.33 8.53 -8.74
C THR A 68 11.99 7.30 -9.39
N GLY A 69 13.04 7.50 -10.18
CA GLY A 69 13.79 6.40 -10.81
C GLY A 69 14.40 5.40 -9.82
N TRP A 70 14.51 5.77 -8.55
CA TRP A 70 15.03 4.94 -7.45
C TRP A 70 13.93 4.40 -6.52
N GLY A 71 12.66 4.47 -6.94
CA GLY A 71 11.57 3.83 -6.21
C GLY A 71 11.03 4.59 -5.00
N ARG A 72 11.43 5.85 -4.79
CA ARG A 72 10.82 6.73 -3.77
C ARG A 72 9.48 7.25 -4.28
N LEU A 73 8.42 7.17 -3.46
CA LEU A 73 7.13 7.79 -3.79
C LEU A 73 7.30 9.32 -3.82
N LYS A 74 7.18 9.91 -5.01
CA LYS A 74 7.22 11.36 -5.23
C LYS A 74 5.86 11.97 -4.90
N GLU A 75 4.79 11.32 -5.33
CA GLU A 75 3.41 11.76 -5.10
C GLU A 75 2.50 10.54 -5.12
N GLY A 76 1.56 10.46 -4.16
CA GLY A 76 0.52 9.44 -4.14
C GLY A 76 -0.84 10.10 -4.04
N THR A 77 -1.71 9.82 -5.00
CA THR A 77 -3.03 10.44 -5.11
C THR A 77 -4.11 9.44 -4.77
N LYS A 78 -4.95 9.79 -3.79
CA LYS A 78 -6.19 9.07 -3.50
C LYS A 78 -7.30 9.67 -4.37
N VAL A 79 -7.90 8.83 -5.20
CA VAL A 79 -9.09 9.19 -5.98
C VAL A 79 -10.34 9.08 -5.11
N THR A 80 -10.31 8.16 -4.14
CA THR A 80 -11.40 7.97 -3.17
C THR A 80 -10.84 7.94 -1.74
N ASP A 81 -11.66 8.36 -0.77
CA ASP A 81 -11.29 8.31 0.65
C ASP A 81 -11.14 6.88 1.19
N SER A 82 -11.76 5.91 0.53
CA SER A 82 -11.63 4.49 0.85
C SER A 82 -10.23 3.93 0.53
N ALA A 83 -9.44 4.66 -0.25
CA ALA A 83 -8.13 4.20 -0.66
C ALA A 83 -7.11 4.19 0.49
N TYR A 84 -6.56 3.01 0.76
CA TYR A 84 -5.48 2.80 1.71
C TYR A 84 -4.36 1.95 1.10
N GLN A 85 -3.28 2.62 0.72
CA GLN A 85 -2.10 1.99 0.09
C GLN A 85 -0.87 2.29 0.98
N PRO A 86 -0.41 1.32 1.80
CA PRO A 86 0.75 1.52 2.67
C PRO A 86 2.06 0.94 2.13
N PHE A 87 2.03 0.10 1.08
CA PHE A 87 3.22 -0.61 0.60
C PHE A 87 4.15 0.26 -0.26
N ARG A 88 5.45 0.03 -0.13
CA ARG A 88 6.53 0.66 -0.90
C ARG A 88 7.50 -0.42 -1.42
N LEU A 89 8.53 -0.01 -2.15
CA LEU A 89 9.56 -0.90 -2.69
C LEU A 89 10.22 -1.73 -1.55
N GLN A 90 10.59 -2.99 -1.83
CA GLN A 90 11.27 -3.90 -0.88
C GLN A 90 10.53 -4.13 0.45
N ASN A 91 9.21 -4.33 0.40
CA ASN A 91 8.38 -4.66 1.59
C ASN A 91 8.35 -3.58 2.65
N GLN A 92 8.70 -2.36 2.26
CA GLN A 92 8.66 -1.21 3.14
C GLN A 92 7.20 -0.81 3.35
N TYR A 93 6.86 -0.57 4.60
CA TYR A 93 5.55 -0.19 5.04
C TYR A 93 5.58 1.28 5.46
N ALA A 94 4.69 2.11 4.90
CA ALA A 94 4.60 3.50 5.30
C ALA A 94 3.83 3.61 6.63
N ASP A 95 4.54 3.88 7.73
CA ASP A 95 3.91 4.16 9.02
C ASP A 95 3.23 5.55 9.02
N ARG A 96 2.08 5.64 9.68
CA ARG A 96 1.21 6.82 9.75
C ARG A 96 1.58 7.78 10.90
N GLU A 97 2.40 7.36 11.86
CA GLU A 97 2.61 8.11 13.11
C GLU A 97 3.58 9.31 13.01
N ALA A 98 4.46 9.37 12.00
CA ALA A 98 5.54 10.37 11.98
C ALA A 98 5.25 11.66 11.18
N GLY A 99 4.21 11.70 10.32
CA GLY A 99 4.05 12.82 9.36
C GLY A 99 5.27 13.05 8.45
N LEU A 100 6.23 12.12 8.48
CA LEU A 100 7.51 12.08 7.80
C LEU A 100 7.70 10.65 7.31
N HIS A 101 8.11 10.54 6.05
CA HIS A 101 8.22 9.28 5.32
C HIS A 101 9.49 8.53 5.74
N ASP A 102 9.41 7.76 6.81
CA ASP A 102 10.53 6.93 7.23
C ASP A 102 10.42 5.50 6.71
N ASN A 103 11.47 5.15 5.98
CA ASN A 103 11.77 3.84 5.46
C ASN A 103 12.56 3.06 6.53
N PHE A 104 11.87 2.26 7.35
CA PHE A 104 12.49 1.58 8.48
C PHE A 104 13.04 0.19 8.09
N PHE A 105 14.34 0.01 8.35
CA PHE A 105 15.14 -1.24 8.30
C PHE A 105 15.79 -1.65 6.98
N ARG A 106 16.53 -0.72 6.37
CA ARG A 106 17.94 -0.82 5.92
C ARG A 106 18.24 0.51 5.24
N TYR A 107 19.37 1.15 5.54
CA TYR A 107 19.71 2.44 4.92
C TYR A 107 19.81 2.26 3.40
N TYR A 108 18.74 2.56 2.67
CA TYR A 108 18.77 2.82 1.25
C TYR A 108 18.72 4.33 1.11
N GLU A 109 19.88 4.95 0.84
CA GLU A 109 19.92 6.37 0.52
C GLU A 109 19.26 6.56 -0.85
N SER A 110 17.99 6.98 -0.85
CA SER A 110 17.24 7.20 -2.09
C SER A 110 17.81 8.30 -2.99
N ASP A 111 18.61 9.19 -2.42
CA ASP A 111 19.26 10.26 -3.17
C ASP A 111 20.51 9.76 -3.91
N THR A 112 21.13 8.67 -3.45
CA THR A 112 22.36 8.10 -4.02
C THR A 112 22.18 6.71 -4.64
N GLY A 113 21.03 6.06 -4.42
CA GLY A 113 20.67 4.76 -4.98
C GLY A 113 21.45 3.59 -4.38
N ARG A 114 21.96 3.71 -3.14
CA ARG A 114 22.87 2.73 -2.53
C ARG A 114 22.37 2.23 -1.18
N PHE A 115 22.73 0.99 -0.87
CA PHE A 115 22.62 0.44 0.47
C PHE A 115 23.82 0.90 1.31
N VAL A 116 23.58 1.50 2.47
CA VAL A 116 24.60 1.88 3.46
C VAL A 116 24.73 0.72 4.46
N ASN A 117 25.96 0.28 4.70
CA ASN A 117 26.33 -0.83 5.59
C ASN A 117 26.61 -0.31 6.99
#